data_AF-A0A376FDY3-F1
#
_entry.id   AF-A0A376FDY3-F1
#
_cell.length_a   1.000
_cell.length_b   1.000
_cell.length_c   1.000
_cell.angle_alpha   90.00
_cell.angle_beta   90.00
_cell.angle_gamma   90.00
#
_symmetry.space_group_name_H-M   'P 1'
#
loop_
_entity.id
_entity.type
_entity.pdbx_description
1 polymer ?
#
loop_
_entity_poly.entity_id
_entity_poly.type
_entity_poly.pdbx_seq_one_letter_code
_entity_poly.pdbx_strand_id
1 'polypeptide(L)'
;MCSTCGCAEGNLYIEGDEHHPHSAFRSAPFSPAPRPSAALTGITFAPQRSAAGDLHYGHGEAGTHAPGISQRQMLEVEINVLDKNNQIAARNRARFAARKQLVLNLVSSPGSGKTTLLTETLKRLNGRVSCAVIEGDQQTVNDAARIRETGTPAIQVNTGKGCHLDAQMIADAAPAPAAGG
;
A
#
# COMPACT_ATOMS: atom_id res chain seq x y z
N MET A 1 0.66 -4.90 -14.25
CA MET A 1 0.84 -6.24 -13.64
C MET A 1 2.00 -6.14 -12.68
N CYS A 2 1.85 -6.53 -11.41
CA CYS A 2 3.02 -6.72 -10.54
C CYS A 2 3.77 -7.93 -11.09
N SER A 3 4.88 -7.70 -11.78
CA SER A 3 5.67 -8.71 -12.50
C SER A 3 6.46 -9.63 -11.57
N THR A 4 6.36 -9.44 -10.26
CA THR A 4 7.21 -10.14 -9.29
C THR A 4 6.56 -11.38 -8.67
N CYS A 5 5.21 -11.48 -8.62
CA CYS A 5 4.57 -12.56 -7.85
C CYS A 5 3.41 -13.31 -8.53
N GLY A 6 2.93 -12.89 -9.70
CA GLY A 6 1.95 -13.66 -10.48
C GLY A 6 0.55 -13.83 -9.87
N CYS A 7 0.21 -13.16 -8.76
CA CYS A 7 -1.09 -13.32 -8.11
C CYS A 7 -2.20 -12.49 -8.78
N ALA A 8 -3.26 -13.17 -9.24
CA ALA A 8 -4.27 -12.60 -10.13
C ALA A 8 -5.38 -11.81 -9.41
N GLU A 9 -5.75 -12.16 -8.18
CA GLU A 9 -6.89 -11.56 -7.48
C GLU A 9 -6.56 -11.36 -5.98
N GLY A 10 -6.69 -10.12 -5.49
CA GLY A 10 -6.48 -9.77 -4.10
C GLY A 10 -7.33 -8.56 -3.77
N ASN A 11 -8.36 -8.75 -2.96
CA ASN A 11 -9.21 -7.67 -2.45
C ASN A 11 -8.51 -7.00 -1.27
N LEU A 12 -8.52 -5.66 -1.25
CA LEU A 12 -8.10 -4.89 -0.09
C LEU A 12 -9.04 -5.20 1.09
N TYR A 13 -8.51 -5.67 2.21
CA TYR A 13 -9.24 -5.73 3.48
C TYR A 13 -8.35 -5.47 4.70
N ILE A 14 -8.96 -5.07 5.81
CA ILE A 14 -8.35 -5.09 7.15
C ILE A 14 -9.03 -6.21 7.93
N GLU A 15 -8.25 -7.01 8.65
CA GLU A 15 -8.81 -8.05 9.52
C GLU A 15 -9.79 -7.46 10.55
N GLY A 16 -10.96 -8.08 10.67
CA GLY A 16 -12.07 -7.58 11.51
C GLY A 16 -13.08 -6.69 10.76
N ASP A 17 -12.80 -6.29 9.52
CA ASP A 17 -13.68 -5.47 8.66
C ASP A 17 -14.54 -6.32 7.69
N GLU A 18 -14.74 -7.60 8.00
CA GLU A 18 -15.50 -8.56 7.19
C GLU A 18 -17.00 -8.25 7.16
N HIS A 19 -17.50 -7.59 8.21
CA HIS A 19 -18.92 -7.29 8.39
C HIS A 19 -19.34 -5.86 7.98
N HIS A 20 -18.41 -5.00 7.56
CA HIS A 20 -18.73 -3.64 7.08
C HIS A 20 -18.44 -3.50 5.59
N PRO A 21 -19.37 -3.95 4.71
CA PRO A 21 -19.19 -3.87 3.26
C PRO A 21 -19.04 -2.43 2.72
N HIS A 22 -19.37 -1.42 3.52
CA HIS A 22 -19.26 0.01 3.21
C HIS A 22 -18.11 0.71 3.94
N SER A 23 -17.13 -0.01 4.49
CA SER A 23 -15.96 0.65 5.07
C SER A 23 -15.26 1.52 4.01
N ALA A 24 -14.69 2.64 4.44
CA ALA A 24 -13.91 3.51 3.57
C ALA A 24 -12.73 2.76 2.91
N PHE A 25 -12.32 1.62 3.48
CA PHE A 25 -11.24 0.76 3.01
C PHE A 25 -11.65 -0.13 1.82
N ARG A 26 -12.86 -0.73 1.86
CA ARG A 26 -13.42 -1.49 0.72
C ARG A 26 -13.89 -0.59 -0.42
N SER A 27 -14.23 0.64 -0.07
CA SER A 27 -14.56 1.71 -1.02
C SER A 27 -13.26 2.24 -1.62
N ALA A 28 -12.65 1.53 -2.59
CA ALA A 28 -11.43 1.99 -3.24
C ALA A 28 -11.56 3.49 -3.61
N PRO A 29 -10.82 4.42 -2.98
CA PRO A 29 -10.94 5.85 -3.27
C PRO A 29 -10.35 6.21 -4.64
N PHE A 30 -9.98 5.18 -5.41
CA PHE A 30 -9.40 5.23 -6.74
C PHE A 30 -10.23 4.43 -7.76
N SER A 31 -11.54 4.29 -7.56
CA SER A 31 -12.39 3.91 -8.69
C SER A 31 -12.22 5.00 -9.75
N PRO A 32 -11.65 4.71 -10.93
CA PRO A 32 -11.51 5.71 -11.97
C PRO A 32 -12.92 6.21 -12.30
N ALA A 33 -13.07 7.52 -12.51
CA ALA A 33 -14.32 8.06 -13.04
C ALA A 33 -14.76 7.23 -14.27
N PRO A 34 -16.06 6.93 -14.45
CA PRO A 34 -16.54 6.20 -15.62
C PRO A 34 -16.01 6.89 -16.88
N ARG A 35 -15.10 6.22 -17.59
CA ARG A 35 -14.56 6.76 -18.84
C ARG A 35 -15.65 6.68 -19.89
N PRO A 36 -15.98 7.77 -20.62
CA PRO A 36 -16.78 7.63 -21.82
C PRO A 36 -16.05 6.66 -22.76
N SER A 37 -16.78 5.72 -23.36
CA SER A 37 -16.24 4.84 -24.41
C SER A 37 -15.85 5.69 -25.62
N ALA A 38 -14.64 6.22 -25.62
CA ALA A 38 -14.06 6.85 -26.79
C ALA A 38 -13.77 5.75 -27.82
N ALA A 39 -14.32 5.89 -29.02
CA ALA A 39 -13.93 5.06 -30.14
C ALA A 39 -12.41 5.17 -30.31
N LEU A 40 -11.71 4.03 -30.20
CA LEU A 40 -10.28 3.94 -30.49
C LEU A 40 -10.09 4.31 -31.97
N THR A 41 -9.85 5.59 -32.26
CA THR A 41 -9.30 6.00 -33.54
C THR A 41 -7.92 5.38 -33.59
N GLY A 42 -7.77 4.34 -34.40
CA GLY A 42 -6.52 3.59 -34.54
C GLY A 42 -5.40 4.53 -34.92
N ILE A 43 -4.60 4.94 -33.93
CA ILE A 43 -3.35 5.62 -34.18
C ILE A 43 -2.41 4.53 -34.69
N THR A 44 -2.11 4.53 -35.99
CA THR A 44 -1.13 3.61 -36.56
C THR A 44 0.24 4.00 -36.03
N PHE A 45 0.66 3.38 -34.94
CA PHE A 45 1.99 3.56 -34.38
C PHE A 45 2.95 2.54 -35.02
N ALA A 46 4.00 3.05 -35.67
CA ALA A 46 5.10 2.23 -36.18
C ALA A 46 6.37 2.58 -35.39
N PRO A 47 6.97 1.63 -34.65
CA PRO A 47 8.23 1.88 -33.93
C PRO A 47 9.37 2.15 -34.92
N GLN A 48 10.32 3.00 -34.53
CA GLN A 48 11.53 3.22 -35.33
C GLN A 48 12.45 1.99 -35.20
N ARG A 49 12.95 1.47 -36.32
CA ARG A 49 13.88 0.32 -36.32
C ARG A 49 15.32 0.82 -36.36
N SER A 50 16.15 0.37 -35.41
CA SER A 50 17.60 0.56 -35.45
C SER A 50 18.20 -0.26 -36.61
N ALA A 51 19.40 0.12 -37.06
CA ALA A 51 20.13 -0.63 -38.08
C ALA A 51 20.52 -2.06 -37.64
N ALA A 52 20.54 -2.32 -36.33
CA ALA A 52 20.78 -3.64 -35.75
C ALA A 52 19.50 -4.49 -35.60
N GLY A 53 18.32 -3.92 -35.90
CA GLY A 53 17.03 -4.61 -35.83
C GLY A 53 16.19 -4.32 -34.58
N ASP A 54 16.67 -3.45 -33.68
CA ASP A 54 15.94 -3.11 -32.45
C ASP A 54 14.75 -2.20 -32.73
N LEU A 55 13.66 -2.39 -32.00
CA LEU A 55 12.46 -1.57 -32.10
C LEU A 55 12.48 -0.48 -31.03
N HIS A 56 12.43 0.78 -31.45
CA HIS A 56 12.50 1.96 -30.59
C HIS A 56 11.14 2.68 -30.51
N TYR A 57 10.64 2.86 -29.29
CA TYR A 57 9.27 3.31 -29.01
C TYR A 57 9.16 4.79 -28.57
N GLY A 58 10.26 5.56 -28.56
CA GLY A 58 10.28 7.00 -28.26
C GLY A 58 11.58 7.44 -27.57
N HIS A 59 12.11 8.63 -27.88
CA HIS A 59 13.42 9.13 -27.40
C HIS A 59 13.33 10.05 -26.15
N GLY A 60 12.19 10.10 -25.47
CA GLY A 60 12.01 10.96 -24.29
C GLY A 60 12.66 10.40 -23.03
N GLU A 61 13.17 11.28 -22.16
CA GLU A 61 13.71 10.90 -20.86
C GLU A 61 12.63 10.18 -20.03
N ALA A 62 12.97 8.98 -19.56
CA ALA A 62 12.22 8.15 -18.59
C ALA A 62 11.10 7.21 -19.07
N GLY A 63 10.96 6.85 -20.35
CA GLY A 63 10.36 5.56 -20.77
C GLY A 63 8.98 5.13 -20.24
N THR A 64 8.22 6.01 -19.58
CA THR A 64 6.91 5.72 -18.98
C THR A 64 5.80 6.15 -19.94
N HIS A 65 5.01 5.19 -20.40
CA HIS A 65 3.87 5.43 -21.30
C HIS A 65 2.59 4.86 -20.70
N ALA A 66 1.61 5.73 -20.44
CA ALA A 66 0.20 5.36 -20.22
C ALA A 66 -0.63 5.91 -21.40
N PRO A 67 -1.42 5.09 -22.10
CA PRO A 67 -2.22 5.55 -23.24
C PRO A 67 -3.15 6.71 -22.84
N GLY A 68 -3.08 7.82 -23.58
CA GLY A 68 -3.96 8.98 -23.38
C GLY A 68 -3.54 9.96 -22.28
N ILE A 69 -2.34 9.81 -21.69
CA ILE A 69 -1.82 10.73 -20.66
C ILE A 69 -0.44 11.22 -21.08
N SER A 70 -0.23 12.54 -21.09
CA SER A 70 1.11 13.11 -21.32
C SER A 70 2.03 12.85 -20.11
N GLN A 71 3.35 12.78 -20.32
CA GLN A 71 4.30 12.57 -19.22
C GLN A 71 4.19 13.63 -18.11
N ARG A 72 3.91 14.90 -18.46
CA ARG A 72 3.64 15.96 -17.47
C ARG A 72 2.41 15.66 -16.61
N GLN A 73 1.32 15.25 -17.24
CA GLN A 73 0.11 14.88 -16.52
C GLN A 73 0.33 13.64 -15.64
N MET A 74 1.14 12.68 -16.08
CA MET A 74 1.54 11.52 -15.27
C MET A 74 2.30 11.95 -14.02
N LEU A 75 3.32 12.79 -14.18
CA LEU A 75 4.11 13.34 -13.07
C LEU A 75 3.23 14.13 -12.09
N GLU A 76 2.34 14.97 -12.59
CA GLU A 76 1.42 15.76 -11.77
C GLU A 76 0.48 14.84 -10.96
N VAL A 77 -0.04 13.78 -11.57
CA VAL A 77 -0.85 12.77 -10.86
C VAL A 77 -0.04 12.08 -9.77
N GLU A 78 1.20 11.65 -10.05
CA GLU A 78 2.06 11.00 -9.05
C GLU A 78 2.37 11.93 -7.88
N ILE A 79 2.73 13.20 -8.15
CA ILE A 79 2.98 14.21 -7.13
C ILE A 79 1.72 14.41 -6.27
N ASN A 80 0.56 14.58 -6.89
CA ASN A 80 -0.70 14.78 -6.16
C ASN A 80 -1.05 13.58 -5.27
N VAL A 81 -0.80 12.35 -5.72
CA VAL A 81 -1.01 11.13 -4.92
C VAL A 81 -0.06 11.10 -3.71
N LEU A 82 1.23 11.40 -3.93
CA LEU A 82 2.22 11.47 -2.86
C LEU A 82 1.90 12.58 -1.85
N ASP A 83 1.47 13.74 -2.31
CA ASP A 83 1.09 14.88 -1.46
C ASP A 83 -0.13 14.56 -0.60
N LYS A 84 -1.16 13.95 -1.17
CA LYS A 84 -2.32 13.47 -0.41
C LYS A 84 -1.88 12.48 0.67
N ASN A 85 -1.01 11.52 0.34
CA ASN A 85 -0.49 10.56 1.31
C ASN A 85 0.31 11.26 2.42
N ASN A 86 1.14 12.27 2.08
CA ASN A 86 1.91 13.05 3.04
C ASN A 86 1.02 13.82 4.02
N GLN A 87 -0.08 14.41 3.55
CA GLN A 87 -1.07 15.08 4.39
C GLN A 87 -1.72 14.10 5.38
N ILE A 88 -2.12 12.91 4.92
CA ILE A 88 -2.69 11.87 5.79
C ILE A 88 -1.65 11.41 6.81
N ALA A 89 -0.41 11.18 6.37
CA ALA A 89 0.68 10.75 7.25
C ALA A 89 0.98 11.80 8.34
N ALA A 90 0.91 13.10 8.01
CA ALA A 90 1.07 14.17 8.98
C ALA A 90 -0.04 14.14 10.06
N ARG A 91 -1.31 13.92 9.66
CA ARG A 91 -2.43 13.74 10.59
C ARG A 91 -2.25 12.52 11.49
N ASN A 92 -1.78 11.40 10.93
CA ASN A 92 -1.49 10.20 11.70
C ASN A 92 -0.39 10.46 12.75
N ARG A 93 0.72 11.09 12.35
CA ARG A 93 1.79 11.47 13.27
C ARG A 93 1.30 12.37 14.40
N ALA A 94 0.51 13.40 14.08
CA ALA A 94 -0.09 14.27 15.10
C ALA A 94 -1.00 13.49 16.07
N ARG A 95 -1.83 12.58 15.56
CA ARG A 95 -2.70 11.71 16.36
C ARG A 95 -1.90 10.81 17.31
N PHE A 96 -0.84 10.17 16.83
CA PHE A 96 0.01 9.29 17.65
C PHE A 96 0.83 10.09 18.68
N ALA A 97 1.35 11.25 18.30
CA ALA A 97 2.08 12.14 19.19
C ALA A 97 1.21 12.66 20.34
N ALA A 98 -0.04 13.08 20.04
CA ALA A 98 -1.00 13.52 21.05
C ALA A 98 -1.31 12.42 22.09
N ARG A 99 -1.16 11.15 21.71
CA ARG A 99 -1.34 9.97 22.56
C ARG A 99 -0.05 9.44 23.18
N LYS A 100 1.09 10.13 22.95
CA LYS A 100 2.42 9.72 23.40
C LYS A 100 2.80 8.31 22.93
N GLN A 101 2.37 7.92 21.73
CA GLN A 101 2.67 6.62 21.13
C GLN A 101 3.92 6.72 20.26
N LEU A 102 4.93 5.90 20.55
CA LEU A 102 6.05 5.67 19.64
C LEU A 102 5.59 4.72 18.53
N VAL A 103 5.65 5.18 17.28
CA VAL A 103 5.27 4.39 16.10
C VAL A 103 6.50 4.17 15.24
N LEU A 104 6.81 2.91 14.96
CA LEU A 104 7.97 2.50 14.18
C LEU A 104 7.50 1.86 12.87
N ASN A 105 8.03 2.33 11.75
CA ASN A 105 7.82 1.71 10.45
C ASN A 105 9.00 0.80 10.13
N LEU A 106 8.75 -0.51 10.03
CA LEU A 106 9.77 -1.51 9.72
C LEU A 106 9.61 -1.98 8.27
N VAL A 107 10.51 -1.51 7.40
CA VAL A 107 10.53 -1.83 5.97
C VAL A 107 11.79 -2.64 5.65
N SER A 108 11.65 -3.68 4.85
CA SER A 108 12.76 -4.56 4.46
C SER A 108 12.46 -5.30 3.16
N SER A 109 13.48 -5.85 2.52
CA SER A 109 13.29 -6.79 1.40
C SER A 109 12.61 -8.09 1.86
N PRO A 110 11.88 -8.80 0.97
CA PRO A 110 11.33 -10.12 1.26
C PRO A 110 12.42 -11.09 1.74
N GLY A 111 12.11 -11.96 2.71
CA GLY A 111 13.03 -12.99 3.21
C GLY A 111 14.17 -12.50 4.11
N SER A 112 14.30 -11.19 4.37
CA SER A 112 15.36 -10.61 5.21
C SER A 112 15.23 -10.88 6.72
N GLY A 113 14.19 -11.58 7.16
CA GLY A 113 13.97 -11.92 8.56
C GLY A 113 13.22 -10.86 9.38
N LYS A 114 12.55 -9.88 8.76
CA LYS A 114 11.69 -8.87 9.43
C LYS A 114 10.81 -9.47 10.52
N THR A 115 10.05 -10.50 10.15
CA THR A 115 9.06 -11.08 11.05
C THR A 115 9.73 -11.79 12.22
N THR A 116 10.83 -12.52 11.98
CA THR A 116 11.63 -13.14 13.06
C THR A 116 12.21 -12.10 14.02
N LEU A 117 12.82 -11.03 13.48
CA LEU A 117 13.36 -9.93 14.29
C LEU A 117 12.26 -9.29 15.15
N LEU A 118 11.10 -9.02 14.55
CA LEU A 118 9.97 -8.43 15.24
C LEU A 118 9.43 -9.35 16.33
N THR A 119 9.18 -10.63 16.05
CA THR A 119 8.64 -11.57 17.04
C THR A 119 9.57 -11.77 18.23
N GLU A 120 10.88 -11.89 18.00
CA GLU A 120 11.86 -12.04 19.09
C GLU A 120 12.00 -10.75 19.91
N THR A 121 11.87 -9.59 19.26
CA THR A 121 11.85 -8.29 19.95
C THR A 121 10.61 -8.18 20.84
N LEU A 122 9.42 -8.52 20.32
CA LEU A 122 8.16 -8.44 21.05
C LEU A 122 8.13 -9.38 22.26
N LYS A 123 8.65 -10.61 22.12
CA LYS A 123 8.80 -11.55 23.26
C LYS A 123 9.63 -10.95 24.40
N ARG A 124 10.72 -10.25 24.08
CA ARG A 124 11.61 -9.60 25.08
C ARG A 124 11.00 -8.34 25.71
N LEU A 125 10.09 -7.69 25.00
CA LEU A 125 9.37 -6.51 25.46
C LEU A 125 8.06 -6.87 26.20
N ASN A 126 7.60 -8.10 26.10
CA ASN A 126 6.35 -8.56 26.69
C ASN A 126 6.33 -8.30 28.21
N GLY A 127 5.23 -7.73 28.70
CA GLY A 127 5.06 -7.31 30.10
C GLY A 127 5.83 -6.06 30.52
N ARG A 128 6.71 -5.49 29.68
CA ARG A 128 7.49 -4.28 29.99
C ARG A 128 6.92 -3.03 29.33
N VAL A 129 6.43 -3.18 28.11
CA VAL A 129 5.79 -2.11 27.33
C VAL A 129 4.61 -2.67 26.56
N SER A 130 3.52 -1.90 26.48
CA SER A 130 2.36 -2.27 25.69
C SER A 130 2.68 -2.06 24.20
N CYS A 131 2.63 -3.13 23.43
CA CYS A 131 2.87 -3.14 21.99
C CYS A 131 1.60 -3.51 21.24
N ALA A 132 1.49 -3.03 20.00
CA ALA A 132 0.53 -3.49 19.01
C ALA A 132 1.18 -3.41 17.63
N VAL A 133 0.80 -4.30 16.71
CA VAL A 133 1.37 -4.36 15.37
C VAL A 133 0.29 -4.20 14.30
N ILE A 134 0.59 -3.39 13.29
CA ILE A 134 -0.13 -3.39 12.02
C ILE A 134 0.78 -4.10 11.02
N GLU A 135 0.32 -5.26 10.55
CA GLU A 135 1.03 -6.11 9.60
C GLU A 135 0.48 -5.83 8.19
N GLY A 136 1.37 -5.62 7.23
CA GLY A 136 0.99 -5.43 5.82
C GLY A 136 1.55 -6.55 4.95
N ASP A 137 0.67 -7.43 4.48
CA ASP A 137 0.97 -8.53 3.56
C ASP A 137 0.03 -8.43 2.35
N GLN A 138 0.41 -9.01 1.22
CA GLN A 138 -0.41 -9.02 0.01
C GLN A 138 -1.55 -10.02 0.11
N GLN A 139 -1.37 -11.15 0.82
CA GLN A 139 -2.31 -12.27 0.71
C GLN A 139 -2.53 -13.08 1.98
N THR A 140 -1.55 -13.20 2.88
CA THR A 140 -1.66 -14.16 3.99
C THR A 140 -1.79 -13.49 5.36
N VAL A 141 -2.45 -14.16 6.30
CA VAL A 141 -2.52 -13.77 7.72
C VAL A 141 -1.36 -14.36 8.54
N ASN A 142 -0.43 -15.05 7.88
CA ASN A 142 0.57 -15.88 8.53
C ASN A 142 1.50 -15.07 9.44
N ASP A 143 1.96 -13.91 8.98
CA ASP A 143 2.83 -13.04 9.77
C ASP A 143 2.06 -12.41 10.95
N ALA A 144 0.81 -11.97 10.75
CA ALA A 144 -0.03 -11.47 11.84
C ALA A 144 -0.35 -12.55 12.90
N ALA A 145 -0.54 -13.81 12.50
CA ALA A 145 -0.76 -14.93 13.41
C ALA A 145 0.50 -15.22 14.24
N ARG A 146 1.68 -15.30 13.59
CA ARG A 146 2.98 -15.49 14.27
C ARG A 146 3.30 -14.38 15.27
N ILE A 147 2.89 -13.15 14.99
CA ILE A 147 3.02 -12.04 15.94
C ILE A 147 2.07 -12.21 17.12
N ARG A 148 0.82 -12.63 16.89
CA ARG A 148 -0.15 -12.88 17.97
C ARG A 148 0.30 -13.99 18.93
N GLU A 149 1.03 -14.99 18.45
CA GLU A 149 1.64 -16.03 19.30
C GLU A 149 2.62 -15.46 20.34
N THR A 150 3.14 -14.24 20.16
CA THR A 150 3.97 -13.57 21.17
C THR A 150 3.14 -12.92 22.29
N GLY A 151 1.81 -13.00 22.23
CA GLY A 151 0.87 -12.31 23.11
C GLY A 151 0.66 -10.83 22.75
N THR A 152 1.21 -10.37 21.62
CA THR A 152 1.04 -8.98 21.15
C THR A 152 -0.15 -8.89 20.20
N PRO A 153 -1.09 -7.94 20.40
CA PRO A 153 -2.15 -7.68 19.44
C PRO A 153 -1.57 -7.31 18.06
N ALA A 154 -2.05 -7.99 17.01
CA ALA A 154 -1.69 -7.68 15.64
C ALA A 154 -2.93 -7.63 14.74
N ILE A 155 -2.97 -6.65 13.85
CA ILE A 155 -3.99 -6.48 12.81
C ILE A 155 -3.33 -6.72 11.45
N GLN A 156 -3.90 -7.63 10.66
CA GLN A 156 -3.55 -7.80 9.26
C GLN A 156 -4.20 -6.71 8.39
N VAL A 157 -3.40 -6.10 7.53
CA VAL A 157 -3.84 -5.27 6.41
C VAL A 157 -3.46 -5.99 5.13
N ASN A 158 -4.44 -6.42 4.36
CA ASN A 158 -4.22 -6.99 3.04
C ASN A 158 -4.08 -5.85 2.02
N THR A 159 -2.88 -5.77 1.44
CA THR A 159 -2.52 -4.73 0.46
C THR A 159 -2.94 -5.08 -0.98
N GLY A 160 -3.52 -6.26 -1.20
CA GLY A 160 -3.95 -6.76 -2.50
C GLY A 160 -2.79 -6.78 -3.49
N LYS A 161 -2.88 -5.96 -4.54
CA LYS A 161 -1.80 -5.80 -5.54
C LYS A 161 -0.75 -4.75 -5.15
N GLY A 162 -1.00 -3.98 -4.08
CA GLY A 162 -0.05 -3.03 -3.52
C GLY A 162 1.13 -3.75 -2.89
N CYS A 163 2.33 -3.16 -2.96
CA CYS A 163 3.54 -3.70 -2.32
C CYS A 163 3.95 -2.89 -1.07
N HIS A 164 3.08 -1.98 -0.61
CA HIS A 164 3.34 -1.07 0.50
C HIS A 164 2.07 -0.78 1.28
N LEU A 165 2.24 -0.31 2.52
CA LEU A 165 1.19 0.32 3.31
C LEU A 165 1.21 1.83 3.05
N ASP A 166 0.05 2.41 2.76
CA ASP A 166 -0.10 3.86 2.67
C ASP A 166 -0.63 4.45 3.99
N ALA A 167 -0.63 5.78 4.10
CA ALA A 167 -1.04 6.46 5.33
C ALA A 167 -2.54 6.30 5.63
N GLN A 168 -3.40 6.09 4.62
CA GLN A 168 -4.81 5.83 4.84
C GLN A 168 -5.02 4.45 5.46
N MET A 169 -4.33 3.43 4.96
CA MET A 169 -4.34 2.09 5.54
C MET A 169 -3.95 2.09 7.02
N ILE A 170 -2.92 2.86 7.38
CA ILE A 170 -2.51 3.03 8.78
C ILE A 170 -3.57 3.80 9.59
N ALA A 171 -4.21 4.80 9.01
CA ALA A 171 -5.23 5.58 9.70
C ALA A 171 -6.43 4.70 10.10
N ASP A 172 -6.83 3.81 9.18
CA ASP A 172 -7.98 2.91 9.30
C ASP A 172 -7.68 1.71 10.21
N ALA A 173 -6.49 1.11 10.09
CA ALA A 173 -6.10 -0.04 10.92
C ALA A 173 -5.81 0.35 12.37
N ALA A 174 -5.30 1.56 12.61
CA ALA A 174 -5.03 2.00 13.97
C ALA A 174 -6.35 2.37 14.67
N PRO A 175 -6.66 1.76 15.83
CA PRO A 175 -7.96 1.89 16.46
C PRO A 175 -8.37 3.35 16.73
N ALA A 176 -9.66 3.60 16.56
CA ALA A 176 -10.33 4.82 17.00
C ALA A 176 -10.09 5.04 18.50
N PRO A 177 -10.11 6.29 18.99
CA PRO A 177 -10.00 6.52 20.43
C PRO A 177 -11.08 5.69 21.15
N ALA A 178 -10.68 4.96 22.20
CA ALA A 178 -11.66 4.45 23.14
C ALA A 178 -12.47 5.66 23.63
N ALA A 179 -13.78 5.64 23.41
CA ALA A 179 -14.67 6.52 24.14
C ALA A 179 -14.38 6.26 25.62
N GLY A 180 -13.98 7.31 26.35
CA GLY A 180 -13.45 7.22 27.70
C GLY A 180 -14.32 6.34 28.61
N GLY A 181 -13.66 5.49 29.38
CA GLY A 181 -14.19 5.01 30.65
C GLY A 181 -13.97 6.06 31.73
#